data_AF-A0A7C6WTG8-F1
#
_entry.id   AF-A0A7C6WTG8-F1
#
_cell.length_a   1.000
_cell.length_b   1.000
_cell.length_c   1.000
_cell.angle_alpha   90.00
_cell.angle_beta   90.00
_cell.angle_gamma   90.00
#
_symmetry.space_group_name_H-M   'P 1'
#
loop_
_entity.id
_entity.type
_entity.pdbx_description
1 polymer ?
#
loop_
_entity_poly.entity_id
_entity_poly.type
_entity_poly.pdbx_seq_one_letter_code
_entity_poly.pdbx_strand_id
1 'polypeptide(L)' 'SGVAKNTFLIEDGKIAGTVNETMISGNLADVFNNIAGISKQRNSDGMFLLPWMAFNGITISGK' A
#
# COMPACT_ATOMS: atom_id res chain seq x y z
N SER A 1 12.26 2.31 3.31
CA SER A 1 11.96 0.99 2.73
C SER A 1 11.43 0.08 3.82
N GLY A 2 10.71 -0.98 3.48
CA GLY A 2 10.18 -1.95 4.44
C GLY A 2 9.64 -3.21 3.77
N VAL A 3 9.44 -4.27 4.57
CA VAL A 3 8.83 -5.53 4.13
C VAL A 3 7.31 -5.41 4.21
N ALA A 4 6.62 -5.64 3.09
CA ALA A 4 5.17 -5.74 3.04
C ALA A 4 4.74 -7.15 3.49
N LYS A 5 3.76 -7.22 4.39
CA LYS A 5 3.19 -8.47 4.93
C LYS A 5 1.69 -8.50 4.66
N ASN A 6 1.12 -9.71 4.53
CA ASN A 6 -0.29 -9.93 4.20
C ASN A 6 -0.69 -9.19 2.91
N THR A 7 0.12 -9.36 1.87
CA THR A 7 0.06 -8.56 0.65
C THR A 7 -0.64 -9.34 -0.46
N PHE A 8 -1.39 -8.62 -1.28
CA PHE A 8 -2.14 -9.17 -2.41
C PHE A 8 -1.82 -8.41 -3.69
N LEU A 9 -1.66 -9.13 -4.80
CA LEU A 9 -1.54 -8.55 -6.14
C LEU A 9 -2.93 -8.16 -6.65
N ILE A 10 -3.04 -6.97 -7.23
CA ILE A 10 -4.27 -6.49 -7.86
C ILE A 10 -4.04 -6.30 -9.36
N GLU A 11 -4.85 -6.97 -10.17
CA GLU A 11 -4.86 -6.85 -11.63
C GLU A 11 -6.31 -6.63 -12.09
N ASP A 12 -6.54 -5.69 -13.01
CA ASP A 12 -7.87 -5.32 -13.52
C ASP A 12 -8.93 -5.07 -12.42
N GLY A 13 -8.50 -4.47 -11.30
CA GLY A 13 -9.35 -4.16 -10.15
C GLY A 13 -9.75 -5.37 -9.31
N LYS A 14 -9.10 -6.52 -9.48
CA LYS A 14 -9.38 -7.77 -8.72
C LYS A 14 -8.11 -8.29 -8.06
N ILE A 15 -8.28 -9.00 -6.93
CA ILE A 15 -7.18 -9.71 -6.28
C ILE A 15 -6.80 -10.90 -7.17
N ALA A 16 -5.58 -10.87 -7.71
CA ALA A 16 -5.03 -11.92 -8.59
C ALA A 16 -4.33 -13.04 -7.80
N GLY A 17 -3.84 -12.75 -6.59
CA GLY A 17 -3.18 -13.72 -5.73
C GLY A 17 -2.49 -13.10 -4.52
N THR A 18 -1.97 -13.96 -3.65
CA THR A 18 -1.10 -13.55 -2.53
C THR A 18 0.33 -13.39 -3.01
N VAL A 19 1.04 -12.37 -2.53
CA VAL A 19 2.48 -12.19 -2.76
C VAL A 19 3.23 -12.23 -1.43
N ASN A 20 4.42 -12.84 -1.44
CA ASN A 20 5.25 -13.00 -0.25
C ASN A 20 6.59 -12.28 -0.44
N GLU A 21 7.36 -12.11 0.64
CA GLU A 21 8.73 -11.57 0.61
C GLU A 21 8.89 -10.28 -0.21
N THR A 22 7.85 -9.44 -0.21
CA THR A 22 7.78 -8.23 -1.04
C THR A 22 8.31 -7.02 -0.28
N MET A 23 9.26 -6.33 -0.87
CA MET A 23 9.84 -5.09 -0.34
C MET A 23 9.22 -3.89 -1.05
N ILE A 24 8.93 -2.85 -0.26
CA ILE A 24 8.53 -1.54 -0.76
C ILE A 24 9.60 -0.49 -0.41
N SER A 25 9.87 0.41 -1.34
CA SER A 25 10.82 1.52 -1.14
C SER A 25 10.39 2.78 -1.88
N GLY A 26 10.81 3.92 -1.35
CA GLY A 26 10.47 5.25 -1.85
C GLY A 26 10.86 6.34 -0.86
N ASN A 27 10.86 7.60 -1.32
CA ASN A 27 11.02 8.77 -0.48
C ASN A 27 9.65 9.16 0.11
N LEU A 28 9.58 9.37 1.43
CA LEU A 28 8.31 9.62 2.12
C LEU A 28 7.58 10.90 1.65
N ALA A 29 8.31 11.97 1.37
CA ALA A 29 7.72 13.21 0.87
C ALA A 29 7.09 12.99 -0.52
N ASP A 30 7.78 12.23 -1.38
CA ASP A 30 7.27 11.90 -2.71
C ASP A 30 6.04 11.01 -2.63
N VAL A 31 6.01 10.03 -1.71
CA VAL A 31 4.81 9.20 -1.48
C VAL A 31 3.59 10.06 -1.16
N PHE A 32 3.72 11.00 -0.22
CA PHE A 32 2.59 11.85 0.17
C PHE A 32 2.18 12.85 -0.93
N ASN A 33 3.11 13.31 -1.75
CA ASN A 33 2.80 14.12 -2.92
C ASN A 33 2.15 13.31 -4.07
N ASN A 34 2.22 11.98 -4.03
CA ASN A 34 1.69 11.07 -5.06
C ASN A 34 0.49 10.23 -4.58
N ILE A 35 -0.35 10.79 -3.70
CA ILE A 35 -1.62 10.14 -3.30
C ILE A 35 -2.55 10.06 -4.51
N ALA A 36 -2.91 8.83 -4.90
CA ALA A 36 -3.86 8.56 -5.98
C ALA A 36 -5.31 8.56 -5.49
N GLY A 37 -5.53 8.26 -4.21
CA GLY A 37 -6.86 8.26 -3.62
C GLY A 37 -6.87 7.94 -2.13
N ILE A 38 -7.92 8.42 -1.46
CA ILE A 38 -8.17 8.19 -0.03
C ILE A 38 -9.56 7.58 0.11
N SER A 39 -9.66 6.42 0.76
CA SER A 39 -10.93 5.74 0.98
C SER A 39 -11.79 6.46 2.00
N LYS A 40 -13.12 6.35 1.84
CA LYS A 40 -14.08 6.73 2.88
C LYS A 40 -14.05 5.76 4.06
N GLN A 41 -13.69 4.49 3.83
CA GLN A 41 -13.55 3.48 4.87
C GLN A 41 -12.29 3.75 5.70
N ARG A 42 -12.43 3.63 7.02
CA ARG A 42 -11.35 3.83 7.99
C ARG A 42 -11.21 2.60 8.86
N ASN A 43 -9.98 2.29 9.24
CA ASN A 43 -9.66 1.27 10.23
C ASN A 43 -9.31 1.96 11.57
N SER A 44 -9.77 1.37 12.67
CA SER A 44 -9.45 1.82 14.03
C SER A 44 -8.74 0.68 14.76
N ASP A 45 -7.51 0.93 15.23
CA ASP A 45 -6.73 -0.05 16.01
C ASP A 45 -6.64 0.30 17.50
N GLY A 46 -7.48 1.22 17.96
CA GLY A 46 -7.51 1.72 19.34
C GLY A 46 -6.52 2.84 19.61
N MET A 47 -5.52 3.04 18.76
CA MET A 47 -4.57 4.16 18.84
C MET A 47 -4.78 5.16 17.71
N PHE A 48 -5.10 4.69 16.51
CA PHE A 48 -5.28 5.50 15.32
C PHE A 48 -6.61 5.21 14.62
N LEU A 49 -7.13 6.22 13.93
CA LEU A 49 -8.25 6.11 12.99
C LEU A 49 -7.76 6.56 11.60
N LEU A 50 -7.38 5.62 10.74
CA LEU A 50 -6.74 5.91 9.46
C LEU A 50 -7.54 5.33 8.28
N PRO A 51 -7.64 6.06 7.16
CA PRO A 51 -8.24 5.54 5.93
C PRO A 51 -7.29 4.60 5.19
N TRP A 52 -7.85 3.77 4.31
CA TRP A 52 -7.05 3.13 3.26
C TRP A 52 -6.63 4.18 2.22
N MET A 53 -5.38 4.09 1.74
CA MET A 53 -4.80 5.05 0.80
C MET A 53 -4.13 4.32 -0.36
N ALA A 54 -4.23 4.89 -1.55
CA ALA A 54 -3.51 4.45 -2.74
C ALA A 54 -2.44 5.47 -3.10
N PHE A 55 -1.23 4.99 -3.41
CA PHE A 55 -0.08 5.81 -3.74
C PHE A 55 0.52 5.36 -5.07
N ASN A 56 0.97 6.33 -5.87
CA ASN A 56 1.76 6.07 -7.07
C ASN A 56 3.26 6.24 -6.77
N GLY A 57 4.12 5.69 -7.65
CA GLY A 57 5.56 5.92 -7.59
C GLY A 57 6.30 5.14 -6.49
N ILE A 58 5.69 4.09 -5.94
CA ILE A 58 6.36 3.18 -5.00
C ILE A 58 7.13 2.12 -5.77
N THR A 59 8.40 1.92 -5.44
CA THR A 59 9.20 0.82 -5.97
C THR A 59 8.87 -0.46 -5.20
N ILE A 60 8.45 -1.49 -5.93
CA ILE A 60 8.14 -2.82 -5.40
C ILE A 60 9.19 -3.80 -5.92
N SER A 61 9.76 -4.62 -5.03
CA SER A 61 10.70 -5.69 -5.40
C SER A 61 10.43 -6.95 -4.58
N GLY A 62 10.36 -8.10 -5.22
CA GLY A 62 9.91 -9.36 -4.62
C GLY A 62 8.84 -10.01 -5.50
N LYS A 63 8.40 -11.23 -5.18
CA LYS A 63 7.39 -11.95 -5.97
C LYS A 63 6.42 -12.70 -5.07
#